data_AF-A0A671MA64-F1
#
_entry.id   AF-A0A671MA64-F1
#
_cell.length_a   1.000
_cell.length_b   1.000
_cell.length_c   1.000
_cell.angle_alpha   90.00
_cell.angle_beta   90.00
_cell.angle_gamma   90.00
#
_symmetry.space_group_name_H-M   'P 1'
#
loop_
_entity.id
_entity.type
_entity.pdbx_description
1 polymer ?
#
loop_
_entity_poly.entity_id
_entity_poly.type
_entity_poly.pdbx_seq_one_letter_code
_entity_poly.pdbx_strand_id
1 'polypeptide(L)'
;MVFTDPCFGIYKYLAISYFCVPSGIREYLLNDGTVIHIHSANYGRTDSSMCSTGRPPAQLAKIDCYALNSQTVVASGCEGKSSCSILASNSVFSDPCFGTFKYLYISYSCVSKCKCYCTEQ
;
A
#
# COMPACT_ATOMS: atom_id res chain seq x y z
N MET A 1 1.17 -10.50 9.78
CA MET A 1 1.18 -11.25 8.50
C MET A 1 0.10 -10.64 7.64
N VAL A 2 0.45 -10.10 6.47
CA VAL A 2 -0.53 -9.44 5.57
C VAL A 2 -0.27 -9.90 4.14
N PHE A 3 -1.08 -10.84 3.68
CA PHE A 3 -1.40 -11.10 2.27
C PHE A 3 -2.93 -10.97 2.21
N THR A 4 -3.57 -10.25 1.29
CA THR A 4 -3.69 -10.40 -0.18
C THR A 4 -4.43 -9.15 -0.71
N ASP A 5 -4.28 -8.64 -1.94
CA ASP A 5 -4.42 -9.35 -3.22
C ASP A 5 -3.60 -8.70 -4.37
N PRO A 6 -2.60 -9.40 -4.91
CA PRO A 6 -1.86 -9.03 -6.11
C PRO A 6 -2.46 -9.57 -7.42
N CYS A 7 -3.76 -9.92 -7.45
CA CYS A 7 -4.77 -9.55 -8.46
C CYS A 7 -5.86 -10.63 -8.65
N PHE A 8 -7.07 -10.46 -8.11
CA PHE A 8 -8.26 -11.21 -8.51
C PHE A 8 -9.37 -10.30 -9.07
N GLY A 9 -9.73 -10.51 -10.35
CA GLY A 9 -10.98 -10.01 -10.94
C GLY A 9 -10.95 -8.73 -11.79
N ILE A 10 -9.87 -8.46 -12.54
CA ILE A 10 -9.87 -7.69 -13.81
C ILE A 10 -10.58 -6.31 -13.82
N TYR A 11 -10.25 -5.34 -12.94
CA TYR A 11 -10.49 -3.91 -13.27
C TYR A 11 -9.41 -2.95 -12.73
N LYS A 12 -9.17 -1.89 -13.52
CA LYS A 12 -8.06 -0.91 -13.50
C LYS A 12 -8.10 0.14 -12.38
N TYR A 13 -8.88 -0.06 -11.34
CA TYR A 13 -9.18 0.94 -10.31
C TYR A 13 -9.27 0.24 -8.96
N LEU A 14 -8.12 -0.19 -8.44
CA LEU A 14 -8.07 -0.87 -7.15
C LEU A 14 -8.08 0.19 -6.05
N ALA A 15 -9.19 0.27 -5.32
CA ALA A 15 -9.25 0.92 -4.01
C ALA A 15 -8.87 -0.16 -2.99
N ILE A 16 -7.62 -0.15 -2.53
CA ILE A 16 -7.20 -1.11 -1.50
C ILE A 16 -7.54 -0.54 -0.14
N SER A 17 -8.51 -1.15 0.56
CA SER A 17 -8.86 -0.79 1.94
C SER A 17 -8.04 -1.63 2.91
N TYR A 18 -7.01 -1.05 3.51
CA TYR A 18 -6.26 -1.69 4.60
C TYR A 18 -6.91 -1.35 5.94
N PHE A 19 -6.94 -2.29 6.90
CA PHE A 19 -7.37 -2.02 8.27
C PHE A 19 -6.43 -2.71 9.25
N CYS A 20 -6.00 -2.00 10.29
CA CYS A 20 -5.20 -2.58 11.37
C CYS A 20 -6.14 -3.11 12.47
N VAL A 21 -6.11 -4.42 12.74
CA VAL A 21 -6.85 -5.04 13.85
C VAL A 21 -5.90 -5.25 15.03
N PRO A 22 -6.27 -4.84 16.26
CA PRO A 22 -5.44 -5.09 17.44
C PRO A 22 -5.34 -6.59 17.74
N SER A 23 -4.12 -7.06 17.99
CA SER A 23 -3.84 -8.42 18.49
C SER A 23 -4.37 -8.58 19.93
N GLY A 24 -5.07 -9.69 20.21
CA GLY A 24 -5.76 -9.94 21.47
C GLY A 24 -4.91 -9.80 22.75
N ILE A 25 -5.28 -8.80 23.56
CA ILE A 25 -5.21 -8.61 25.04
C ILE A 25 -4.05 -9.25 25.83
N ARG A 26 -3.13 -8.41 26.32
CA ARG A 26 -2.79 -8.26 27.77
C ARG A 26 -1.90 -7.03 27.98
N GLU A 27 -2.51 -5.86 28.18
CA GLU A 27 -2.06 -4.83 29.13
C GLU A 27 -3.01 -3.64 29.10
N TYR A 28 -3.50 -3.26 30.28
CA TYR A 28 -4.41 -2.14 30.53
C TYR A 28 -3.66 -0.79 30.49
N LEU A 29 -2.87 -0.54 29.45
CA LEU A 29 -2.21 0.74 29.23
C LEU A 29 -2.55 1.24 27.82
N LEU A 30 -3.63 2.05 27.76
CA LEU A 30 -4.16 2.79 26.62
C LEU A 30 -4.29 2.04 25.28
N ASN A 31 -5.48 1.49 25.02
CA ASN A 31 -5.93 1.14 23.67
C ASN A 31 -6.11 2.42 22.82
N ASP A 32 -5.02 2.99 22.31
CA ASP A 32 -5.07 4.20 21.46
C ASP A 32 -5.15 3.88 19.95
N GLY A 33 -5.44 2.61 19.63
CA GLY A 33 -5.59 2.10 18.26
C GLY A 33 -4.26 1.85 17.55
N THR A 34 -4.31 1.01 16.53
CA THR A 34 -3.18 0.74 15.61
C THR A 34 -3.32 1.57 14.35
N VAL A 35 -2.21 2.11 13.86
CA VAL A 35 -2.14 2.92 12.64
C VAL A 35 -1.21 2.30 11.61
N ILE A 36 -1.45 2.62 10.36
CA ILE A 36 -0.64 2.21 9.22
C ILE A 36 0.65 3.03 9.20
N HIS A 37 1.78 2.34 9.08
CA HIS A 37 3.09 2.89 8.83
C HIS A 37 3.62 2.33 7.49
N ILE A 38 3.88 3.22 6.53
CA ILE A 38 4.29 2.85 5.18
C ILE A 38 5.82 2.74 5.10
N HIS A 39 6.32 1.54 4.77
CA HIS A 39 7.75 1.30 4.56
C HIS A 39 8.18 1.64 3.13
N SER A 40 7.42 1.18 2.15
CA SER A 40 7.70 1.45 0.73
C SER A 40 6.43 1.33 -0.12
N ALA A 41 6.36 2.09 -1.20
CA ALA A 41 5.29 1.96 -2.19
C ALA A 41 5.82 2.20 -3.60
N ASN A 42 5.28 1.44 -4.56
CA ASN A 42 5.59 1.60 -5.98
C ASN A 42 4.36 1.37 -6.86
N TYR A 43 3.98 2.36 -7.66
CA TYR A 43 3.08 2.20 -8.78
C TYR A 43 3.89 1.95 -10.05
N GLY A 44 3.85 0.73 -10.56
CA GLY A 44 4.72 0.32 -11.66
C GLY A 44 4.70 -1.18 -11.90
N ARG A 45 5.83 -1.74 -12.33
CA ARG A 45 6.00 -3.19 -12.46
C ARG A 45 7.45 -3.54 -12.14
N THR A 46 7.60 -4.46 -11.21
CA THR A 46 8.87 -5.00 -10.71
C THR A 46 8.98 -6.52 -10.85
N ASP A 47 7.89 -7.17 -11.24
CA ASP A 47 7.75 -8.62 -11.34
C ASP A 47 6.86 -8.94 -12.57
N SER A 48 7.30 -9.89 -13.40
CA SER A 48 6.59 -10.29 -14.62
C SER A 48 5.44 -11.27 -14.38
N SER A 49 5.43 -11.95 -13.24
CA SER A 49 4.42 -12.94 -12.82
C SER A 49 3.26 -12.31 -12.06
N MET A 50 3.50 -11.27 -11.25
CA MET A 50 2.45 -10.55 -10.54
C MET A 50 1.49 -9.84 -11.50
N CYS A 51 0.18 -9.97 -11.27
CA CYS A 51 -0.85 -9.43 -12.16
C CYS A 51 -0.55 -9.70 -13.65
N SER A 52 -0.30 -10.96 -14.02
CA SER A 52 0.06 -11.39 -15.39
C SER A 52 -1.09 -12.07 -16.14
N THR A 53 -2.03 -12.71 -15.45
CA THR A 53 -3.15 -13.47 -16.04
C THR A 53 -3.91 -12.65 -17.08
N GLY A 54 -4.10 -13.22 -18.28
CA GLY A 54 -4.87 -12.62 -19.37
C GLY A 54 -4.20 -11.44 -20.08
N ARG A 55 -2.91 -11.18 -19.84
CA ARG A 55 -2.20 -10.02 -20.42
C ARG A 55 -1.20 -10.44 -21.51
N PRO A 56 -1.05 -9.63 -22.57
CA PRO A 56 -0.02 -9.85 -23.58
C PRO A 56 1.39 -9.77 -22.99
N PRO A 57 2.34 -10.60 -23.43
CA PRO A 57 3.74 -10.56 -22.96
C PRO A 57 4.38 -9.17 -23.07
N ALA A 58 4.04 -8.39 -24.10
CA ALA A 58 4.54 -7.03 -24.29
C ALA A 58 4.20 -6.08 -23.12
N GLN A 59 3.06 -6.29 -22.44
CA GLN A 59 2.66 -5.48 -21.28
C GLN A 59 3.33 -5.92 -19.98
N LEU A 60 4.00 -7.07 -19.97
CA LEU A 60 4.62 -7.70 -18.79
C LEU A 60 6.15 -7.65 -18.83
N ALA A 61 6.74 -7.39 -20.01
CA ALA A 61 8.18 -7.45 -20.23
C ALA A 61 8.99 -6.42 -19.43
N LYS A 62 8.43 -5.22 -19.22
CA LYS A 62 9.12 -4.15 -18.50
C LYS A 62 8.92 -4.28 -16.99
N ILE A 63 9.95 -4.76 -16.30
CA ILE A 63 9.99 -4.99 -14.85
C ILE A 63 10.88 -3.99 -14.09
N ASP A 64 11.37 -2.98 -14.76
CA ASP A 64 12.15 -1.86 -14.20
C ASP A 64 11.32 -0.58 -14.19
N CYS A 65 10.03 -0.69 -13.82
CA CYS A 65 9.10 0.42 -13.85
C CYS A 65 8.74 0.92 -12.45
N TYR A 66 9.12 2.17 -12.18
CA TYR A 66 8.93 2.83 -10.89
C TYR A 66 8.37 4.24 -11.05
N ALA A 67 7.31 4.57 -10.30
CA ALA A 67 6.83 5.95 -10.19
C ALA A 67 7.42 6.63 -8.95
N LEU A 68 8.15 7.73 -9.15
CA LEU A 68 8.89 8.44 -8.09
C LEU A 68 7.98 9.05 -7.01
N ASN A 69 6.74 9.39 -7.36
CA ASN A 69 5.76 9.96 -6.43
C ASN A 69 4.99 8.90 -5.62
N SER A 70 5.20 7.60 -5.89
CA SER A 70 4.44 6.51 -5.25
C SER A 70 4.48 6.56 -3.73
N GLN A 71 5.68 6.72 -3.18
CA GLN A 71 5.90 6.80 -1.73
C GLN A 71 5.12 7.97 -1.13
N THR A 72 5.26 9.16 -1.70
CA THR A 72 4.64 10.39 -1.18
C THR A 72 3.12 10.33 -1.25
N VAL A 73 2.57 9.83 -2.36
CA VAL A 73 1.12 9.69 -2.53
C VAL A 73 0.55 8.66 -1.54
N VAL A 74 1.22 7.53 -1.35
CA VAL A 74 0.74 6.51 -0.40
C VAL A 74 0.88 6.96 1.05
N ALA A 75 2.01 7.55 1.41
CA ALA A 75 2.22 8.07 2.76
C ALA A 75 1.20 9.17 3.10
N SER A 76 0.98 10.15 2.20
CA SER A 76 -0.02 11.20 2.43
C SER A 76 -1.45 10.66 2.54
N GLY A 77 -1.76 9.57 1.82
CA GLY A 77 -3.08 8.93 1.87
C GLY A 77 -3.31 8.04 3.10
N CYS A 78 -2.28 7.37 3.62
CA CYS A 78 -2.41 6.24 4.55
C CYS A 78 -1.64 6.37 5.87
N GLU A 79 -0.54 7.12 5.92
CA GLU A 79 0.33 7.18 7.10
C GLU A 79 -0.45 7.69 8.32
N GLY A 80 -0.31 6.98 9.45
CA GLY A 80 -0.97 7.37 10.70
C GLY A 80 -2.48 7.14 10.75
N LYS A 81 -3.09 6.54 9.70
CA LYS A 81 -4.52 6.18 9.68
C LYS A 81 -4.71 4.72 10.06
N SER A 82 -5.85 4.39 10.66
CA SER A 82 -6.24 2.98 10.92
C SER A 82 -6.73 2.27 9.67
N SER A 83 -7.22 3.05 8.68
CA SER A 83 -7.62 2.59 7.37
C SER A 83 -7.45 3.68 6.30
N CYS A 84 -7.16 3.27 5.07
CA CYS A 84 -7.07 4.15 3.92
C CYS A 84 -7.45 3.38 2.65
N SER A 85 -7.86 4.12 1.61
CA SER A 85 -8.09 3.59 0.27
C SER A 85 -7.45 4.49 -0.76
N ILE A 86 -6.58 3.94 -1.61
CA ILE A 86 -5.87 4.68 -2.67
C ILE A 86 -6.14 4.02 -4.00
N LEU A 87 -6.44 4.86 -5.00
CA LEU A 87 -6.73 4.44 -6.36
C LEU A 87 -5.45 4.23 -7.16
N ALA A 88 -5.14 2.98 -7.51
CA ALA A 88 -3.98 2.61 -8.33
C ALA A 88 -4.16 2.98 -9.82
N SER A 89 -4.02 4.27 -10.16
CA SER A 89 -4.25 4.78 -11.52
C SER A 89 -3.21 5.81 -11.97
N ASN A 90 -3.05 5.95 -13.30
CA ASN A 90 -2.22 7.00 -13.90
C ASN A 90 -2.68 8.41 -13.51
N SER A 91 -3.97 8.64 -13.20
CA SER A 91 -4.45 9.95 -12.76
C SER A 91 -3.94 10.33 -11.37
N VAL A 92 -3.56 9.35 -10.56
CA VAL A 92 -3.06 9.55 -9.19
C VAL A 92 -1.53 9.52 -9.17
N PHE A 93 -0.93 8.57 -9.86
CA PHE A 93 0.52 8.30 -9.82
C PHE A 93 1.29 8.78 -11.06
N SER A 94 0.61 9.32 -12.08
CA SER A 94 1.18 9.52 -13.43
C SER A 94 1.52 8.19 -14.12
N ASP A 95 1.97 8.24 -15.38
CA ASP A 95 2.40 7.04 -16.12
C ASP A 95 3.94 6.94 -16.18
N PRO A 96 4.58 6.11 -15.33
CA PRO A 96 6.04 5.92 -15.36
C PRO A 96 6.53 5.02 -16.51
N CYS A 97 5.66 4.22 -17.12
CA CYS A 97 6.04 3.28 -18.18
C CYS A 97 4.85 3.02 -19.11
N PHE A 98 4.75 3.84 -20.16
CA PHE A 98 3.73 3.70 -21.17
C PHE A 98 3.79 2.32 -21.85
N GLY A 99 2.63 1.73 -22.14
CA GLY A 99 2.53 0.40 -22.75
C GLY A 99 2.76 -0.79 -21.81
N THR A 100 3.18 -0.55 -20.57
CA THR A 100 3.35 -1.59 -19.54
C THR A 100 2.15 -1.63 -18.60
N PHE A 101 1.68 -2.83 -18.27
CA PHE A 101 0.65 -2.98 -17.25
C PHE A 101 1.26 -2.80 -15.86
N LYS A 102 0.75 -1.83 -15.11
CA LYS A 102 1.25 -1.45 -13.78
C LYS A 102 0.35 -1.98 -12.66
N TYR A 103 0.94 -2.19 -11.49
CA TYR A 103 0.27 -2.49 -10.23
C TYR A 103 0.82 -1.59 -9.12
N LEU A 104 0.04 -1.37 -8.06
CA LEU A 104 0.48 -0.65 -6.87
C LEU A 104 0.96 -1.67 -5.83
N TYR A 105 2.25 -1.69 -5.56
CA TYR A 105 2.85 -2.43 -4.48
C TYR A 105 3.00 -1.52 -3.25
N ILE A 106 2.60 -2.00 -2.07
CA ILE A 106 2.75 -1.28 -0.80
C ILE A 106 3.28 -2.26 0.25
N SER A 107 4.39 -1.88 0.88
CA SER A 107 4.90 -2.49 2.10
C SER A 107 4.56 -1.61 3.28
N TYR A 108 3.85 -2.16 4.26
CA TYR A 108 3.41 -1.42 5.44
C TYR A 108 3.37 -2.32 6.68
N SER A 109 3.33 -1.68 7.84
CA SER A 109 3.08 -2.33 9.12
C SER A 109 1.98 -1.59 9.89
N CYS A 110 1.38 -2.27 10.86
CA CYS A 110 0.45 -1.66 11.79
C CYS A 110 1.19 -1.43 13.12
N VAL A 111 1.35 -0.17 13.51
CA VAL A 111 2.03 0.23 14.75
C VAL A 111 1.05 0.81 15.75
N SER A 112 1.27 0.57 17.04
CA SER A 112 0.48 1.20 18.10
C SER A 112 0.80 2.69 18.17
N LYS A 113 -0.22 3.54 18.39
CA LYS A 113 0.03 4.94 18.73
C LYS A 113 0.65 5.02 20.14
N CYS A 114 1.97 5.04 20.26
CA CYS A 114 2.61 5.39 21.53
C CYS A 114 2.47 6.91 21.75
N LYS A 115 1.71 7.32 22.77
CA LYS A 115 1.82 8.67 23.33
C LYS A 115 2.97 8.69 24.35
N CYS A 116 3.95 9.57 24.14
CA CYS A 116 4.79 10.03 25.24
C CYS A 116 3.91 10.93 26.12
N TYR A 117 3.50 10.44 27.29
CA TYR A 117 2.96 11.33 28.31
C TYR A 117 4.13 12.01 29.01
N CYS A 118 4.22 13.33 28.92
CA CYS A 118 4.98 14.11 29.89
C CYS A 118 4.22 13.97 31.22
N THR A 119 4.74 13.18 32.16
CA THR A 119 4.31 13.28 33.55
C THR A 119 4.98 14.52 34.12
N GLU A 120 4.32 15.67 34.05
CA GLU A 120 4.68 16.79 34.92
C GLU A 120 4.39 16.35 36.36
N GLN A 121 5.42 16.45 37.20
CA GLN A 121 5.38 16.18 38.64
C GLN A 121 5.43 17.49 39.41
#